data_AF-A0A8D9FBP8-F1
#
_entry.id   AF-A0A8D9FBP8-F1
#
_cell.length_a   1.000
_cell.length_b   1.000
_cell.length_c   1.000
_cell.angle_alpha   90.00
_cell.angle_beta   90.00
_cell.angle_gamma   90.00
#
_symmetry.space_group_name_H-M   'P 1'
#
loop_
_entity.id
_entity.type
_entity.pdbx_description
1 polymer ?
#
loop_
_entity_poly.entity_id
_entity_poly.type
_entity_poly.pdbx_seq_one_letter_code
_entity_poly.pdbx_strand_id
1 'polypeptide(L)'
;MENIYVVDLQFFRGDNKELILKCISFSPLVSDVFEQFVFKAPFPIDQLSPYRRREASFVTRNIHKIHWDDGFIEYNQMKHVINSNLNSAKEILIKGLEKANFLNSVLGRNVCYNVENLDCPNLRSLKLKLSGFPTENVTTLNVKVLKSWLKIIFQHGLEYSNNAIHKFNNCDFLRLSGVDLYFIPLSVLLKQCCPQFLKQFSYKFPPHIVNDDTFQKCIDYIP
;
A
#
# COMPACT_ATOMS: atom_id res chain seq x y z
N MET A 1 -12.11 12.25 0.93
CA MET A 1 -11.90 10.78 0.84
C MET A 1 -11.94 10.27 -0.60
N GLU A 2 -12.54 11.01 -1.53
CA GLU A 2 -12.41 10.76 -2.96
C GLU A 2 -10.91 10.77 -3.34
N ASN A 3 -10.45 9.68 -3.97
CA ASN A 3 -9.08 9.40 -4.43
C ASN A 3 -8.12 8.69 -3.44
N ILE A 4 -8.64 8.02 -2.40
CA ILE A 4 -7.86 6.98 -1.71
C ILE A 4 -8.10 5.64 -2.40
N TYR A 5 -7.04 4.94 -2.78
CA TYR A 5 -7.11 3.62 -3.42
C TYR A 5 -6.56 2.54 -2.50
N VAL A 6 -7.12 1.34 -2.58
CA VAL A 6 -6.57 0.13 -1.97
C VAL A 6 -5.98 -0.72 -3.08
N VAL A 7 -4.73 -1.15 -2.94
CA VAL A 7 -3.97 -1.84 -4.00
C VAL A 7 -3.32 -3.11 -3.46
N ASP A 8 -3.27 -4.16 -4.27
CA ASP A 8 -2.40 -5.33 -4.07
C ASP A 8 -1.66 -5.69 -5.37
N LEU A 9 -0.42 -6.15 -5.21
CA LEU A 9 0.48 -6.52 -6.30
C LEU A 9 1.00 -7.95 -6.13
N GLN A 10 1.19 -8.67 -7.23
CA GLN A 10 1.89 -9.96 -7.27
C GLN A 10 3.07 -9.88 -8.22
N PHE A 11 4.16 -10.52 -7.84
CA PHE A 11 5.44 -10.43 -8.52
C PHE A 11 6.05 -11.80 -8.70
N PHE A 12 6.86 -11.91 -9.74
CA PHE A 12 8.00 -12.83 -9.73
C PHE A 12 9.30 -12.08 -9.42
N ARG A 13 10.37 -12.83 -9.17
CA ARG A 13 11.72 -12.29 -9.02
C ARG A 13 12.59 -12.70 -10.21
N GLY A 14 13.26 -11.72 -10.81
CA GLY A 14 14.26 -11.96 -11.84
C GLY A 14 15.62 -12.34 -11.25
N ASP A 15 16.58 -12.62 -12.12
CA ASP A 15 17.91 -13.12 -11.70
C ASP A 15 18.66 -12.09 -10.85
N ASN A 16 18.47 -10.79 -11.11
CA ASN A 16 19.08 -9.70 -10.34
C ASN A 16 18.27 -9.32 -9.08
N LYS A 17 17.34 -10.19 -8.64
CA LYS A 17 16.40 -9.97 -7.51
C LYS A 17 15.40 -8.84 -7.77
N GLU A 18 15.31 -8.34 -8.98
CA GLU A 18 14.34 -7.35 -9.40
C GLU A 18 12.91 -7.90 -9.34
N LEU A 19 11.97 -7.03 -9.03
CA LEU A 19 10.55 -7.36 -8.99
C LEU A 19 9.95 -7.27 -10.39
N ILE A 20 9.39 -8.37 -10.87
CA ILE A 20 8.69 -8.45 -12.14
C ILE A 20 7.20 -8.48 -11.83
N LEU A 21 6.55 -7.31 -11.90
CA LEU A 21 5.11 -7.18 -11.65
C LEU A 21 4.31 -8.08 -12.58
N LYS A 22 3.55 -9.00 -12.00
CA LYS A 22 2.71 -9.92 -12.76
C LYS A 22 1.25 -9.51 -12.78
N CYS A 23 0.74 -9.07 -11.64
CA CYS A 23 -0.66 -8.69 -11.49
C CYS A 23 -0.79 -7.53 -10.51
N ILE A 24 -1.66 -6.60 -10.85
CA ILE A 24 -2.12 -5.52 -9.98
C ILE A 24 -3.63 -5.58 -9.90
N SER A 25 -4.18 -5.49 -8.70
CA SER A 25 -5.60 -5.16 -8.50
C SER A 25 -5.72 -3.93 -7.63
N PHE A 26 -6.75 -3.13 -7.88
CA PHE A 26 -7.03 -1.95 -7.07
C PHE A 26 -8.51 -1.60 -7.07
N SER A 27 -8.89 -0.78 -6.08
CA SER A 27 -10.25 -0.27 -5.93
C SER A 27 -10.20 1.07 -5.18
N PRO A 28 -10.99 2.09 -5.57
CA PRO A 28 -11.19 3.24 -4.72
C PRO A 28 -11.80 2.80 -3.37
N LEU A 29 -11.34 3.38 -2.26
CA LEU A 29 -11.74 2.99 -0.91
C LEU A 29 -13.26 3.08 -0.71
N VAL A 30 -13.90 4.07 -1.34
CA VAL A 30 -15.33 4.36 -1.18
C VAL A 30 -16.25 3.55 -2.12
N SER A 31 -15.83 3.27 -3.35
CA SER A 31 -16.68 2.63 -4.38
C SER A 31 -16.34 1.16 -4.56
N ASP A 32 -17.29 0.25 -4.69
CA ASP A 32 -17.02 -1.20 -4.85
C ASP A 32 -16.68 -1.64 -6.29
N VAL A 33 -16.05 -0.75 -7.06
CA VAL A 33 -15.46 -1.04 -8.36
C VAL A 33 -14.05 -1.61 -8.14
N PHE A 34 -13.75 -2.72 -8.79
CA PHE A 34 -12.45 -3.38 -8.74
C PHE A 34 -11.89 -3.51 -10.15
N GLU A 35 -10.64 -3.13 -10.30
CA GLU A 35 -9.89 -3.31 -11.54
C GLU A 35 -8.73 -4.26 -11.30
N GLN A 36 -8.39 -5.01 -12.35
CA GLN A 36 -7.28 -5.95 -12.35
C GLN A 36 -6.59 -5.92 -13.71
N PHE A 37 -5.26 -5.93 -13.66
CA PHE A 37 -4.42 -6.06 -14.84
C PHE A 37 -3.39 -7.15 -14.64
N VAL A 38 -3.27 -8.04 -15.63
CA VAL A 38 -2.27 -9.11 -15.68
C VAL A 38 -1.33 -8.85 -16.84
N PHE A 39 -0.06 -8.66 -16.52
CA PHE A 39 0.99 -8.34 -17.50
C PHE A 39 1.65 -9.63 -18.00
N LYS A 40 1.98 -9.65 -19.29
CA LYS A 40 2.90 -10.64 -19.86
C LYS A 40 4.27 -10.50 -19.22
N ALA A 41 5.05 -11.58 -19.21
CA ALA A 41 6.43 -11.48 -18.78
C ALA A 41 7.25 -10.63 -19.77
N PRO A 42 8.25 -9.86 -19.30
CA PRO A 42 9.12 -9.08 -20.18
C PRO A 42 10.01 -9.95 -21.09
N PHE A 43 10.17 -11.23 -20.77
CA PHE A 43 10.95 -12.19 -21.53
C PHE A 43 10.48 -13.64 -21.24
N PRO A 44 10.80 -14.62 -22.11
CA PRO A 44 10.47 -16.02 -21.92
C PRO A 44 11.09 -16.63 -20.66
N ILE A 45 10.38 -17.55 -20.00
CA ILE A 45 10.80 -18.17 -18.74
C ILE A 45 12.19 -18.82 -18.81
N ASP A 46 12.59 -19.32 -19.97
CA ASP A 46 13.88 -20.00 -20.18
C ASP A 46 15.10 -19.08 -20.12
N GLN A 47 14.89 -17.76 -20.16
CA GLN A 47 15.96 -16.79 -19.92
C GLN A 47 16.28 -16.62 -18.42
N LEU A 48 15.43 -17.12 -17.52
CA LEU A 48 15.73 -17.17 -16.10
C LEU A 48 16.72 -18.29 -15.77
N SER A 49 17.57 -18.04 -14.78
CA SER A 49 18.38 -19.09 -14.17
C SER A 49 17.52 -20.28 -13.70
N PRO A 50 18.07 -21.51 -13.67
CA PRO A 50 17.34 -22.68 -13.16
C PRO A 50 16.80 -22.50 -11.74
N TYR A 51 17.48 -21.71 -10.91
CA TYR A 51 17.00 -21.35 -9.57
C TYR A 51 15.73 -20.50 -9.63
N ARG A 52 15.72 -19.42 -10.42
CA ARG A 52 14.55 -18.54 -10.55
C ARG A 52 13.37 -19.22 -11.22
N ARG A 53 13.59 -20.13 -12.19
CA ARG A 53 12.51 -20.94 -12.76
C ARG A 53 11.82 -21.82 -11.71
N ARG A 54 12.60 -22.43 -10.80
CA ARG A 54 12.03 -23.21 -9.68
C ARG A 54 11.24 -22.33 -8.71
N GLU A 55 11.75 -21.14 -8.39
CA GLU A 55 11.06 -20.16 -7.56
C GLU A 55 9.74 -19.72 -8.22
N ALA A 56 9.76 -19.31 -9.49
CA ALA A 56 8.57 -18.95 -10.24
C ALA A 56 7.54 -20.09 -10.27
N SER A 57 7.99 -21.33 -10.45
CA SER A 57 7.13 -22.52 -10.39
C SER A 57 6.54 -22.75 -9.00
N PHE A 58 7.28 -22.46 -7.93
CA PHE A 58 6.79 -22.52 -6.55
C PHE A 58 5.74 -21.44 -6.29
N VAL A 59 6.01 -20.19 -6.67
CA VAL A 59 5.11 -19.06 -6.48
C VAL A 59 3.81 -19.26 -7.28
N THR A 60 3.92 -19.72 -8.52
CA THR A 60 2.77 -20.09 -9.36
C THR A 60 1.92 -21.14 -8.64
N ARG A 61 2.53 -22.26 -8.20
CA ARG A 61 1.77 -23.37 -7.60
C ARG A 61 1.22 -23.07 -6.22
N ASN A 62 1.87 -22.25 -5.39
CA ASN A 62 1.53 -22.15 -3.97
C ASN A 62 1.01 -20.78 -3.54
N ILE A 63 1.27 -19.71 -4.29
CA ILE A 63 0.99 -18.35 -3.86
C ILE A 63 -0.15 -17.72 -4.66
N HIS A 64 0.05 -17.47 -5.95
CA HIS A 64 -0.89 -16.65 -6.72
C HIS A 64 -1.57 -17.33 -7.91
N LYS A 65 -1.16 -18.55 -8.29
CA LYS A 65 -1.76 -19.34 -9.39
C LYS A 65 -1.67 -18.72 -10.79
N ILE A 66 -1.03 -17.56 -10.93
CA ILE A 66 -0.67 -16.95 -12.21
C ILE A 66 0.63 -17.57 -12.76
N HIS A 67 0.62 -18.05 -14.00
CA HIS A 67 1.81 -18.58 -14.68
C HIS A 67 2.70 -17.47 -15.23
N TRP A 68 3.98 -17.78 -15.49
CA TRP A 68 4.95 -16.82 -16.03
C TRP A 68 4.47 -16.18 -17.34
N ASP A 69 3.95 -16.99 -18.25
CA ASP A 69 3.54 -16.56 -19.60
C ASP A 69 2.10 -16.02 -19.68
N ASP A 70 1.35 -16.01 -18.56
CA ASP A 70 -0.03 -15.50 -18.53
C ASP A 70 -0.10 -13.99 -18.85
N GLY A 71 -1.30 -13.48 -19.06
CA GLY A 71 -1.55 -12.05 -19.19
C GLY A 71 -1.68 -11.59 -20.64
N PHE A 72 -2.28 -10.43 -20.79
CA PHE A 72 -2.70 -9.89 -22.08
C PHE A 72 -2.10 -8.51 -22.36
N ILE A 73 -1.50 -7.88 -21.35
CA ILE A 73 -0.87 -6.55 -21.47
C ILE A 73 0.63 -6.73 -21.62
N GLU A 74 1.22 -6.11 -22.63
CA GLU A 74 2.67 -6.12 -22.82
C GLU A 74 3.39 -5.45 -21.64
N TYR A 75 4.49 -6.04 -21.18
CA TYR A 75 5.18 -5.55 -19.98
C TYR A 75 5.67 -4.10 -20.12
N ASN A 76 6.04 -3.68 -21.34
CA ASN A 76 6.43 -2.31 -21.63
C ASN A 76 5.30 -1.28 -21.44
N GLN A 77 4.03 -1.71 -21.45
CA GLN A 77 2.86 -0.86 -21.18
C GLN A 77 2.55 -0.74 -19.68
N MET A 78 3.22 -1.51 -18.80
CA MET A 78 2.93 -1.57 -17.37
C MET A 78 2.91 -0.20 -16.71
N LYS A 79 3.95 0.62 -16.96
CA LYS A 79 4.02 1.97 -16.37
C LYS A 79 2.89 2.87 -16.85
N HIS A 80 2.52 2.76 -18.13
CA HIS A 80 1.41 3.55 -18.68
C HIS A 80 0.08 3.15 -18.03
N VAL A 81 -0.21 1.86 -17.95
CA VAL A 81 -1.45 1.34 -17.33
C VAL A 81 -1.54 1.73 -15.85
N ILE A 82 -0.44 1.65 -15.10
CA ILE A 82 -0.46 2.05 -13.69
C ILE A 82 -0.68 3.56 -13.55
N ASN A 83 0.02 4.37 -14.34
CA ASN A 83 -0.13 5.83 -14.27
C ASN A 83 -1.52 6.28 -14.75
N SER A 84 -2.06 5.75 -15.83
CA SER A 84 -3.37 6.17 -16.33
C SER A 84 -4.50 5.95 -15.32
N ASN A 85 -4.39 4.92 -14.48
CA ASN A 85 -5.44 4.55 -13.52
C ASN A 85 -5.19 5.09 -12.10
N LEU A 86 -3.94 5.26 -11.68
CA LEU A 86 -3.58 5.63 -10.31
C LEU A 86 -2.89 6.99 -10.17
N ASN A 87 -2.70 7.75 -11.25
CA ASN A 87 -2.05 9.07 -11.17
C ASN A 87 -2.88 10.11 -10.41
N SER A 88 -4.21 10.00 -10.40
CA SER A 88 -5.09 10.89 -9.62
C SER A 88 -5.22 10.51 -8.14
N ALA A 89 -4.67 9.35 -7.74
CA ALA A 89 -4.74 8.89 -6.36
C ALA A 89 -4.01 9.87 -5.44
N LYS A 90 -4.69 10.34 -4.39
CA LYS A 90 -4.08 11.14 -3.33
C LYS A 90 -3.26 10.27 -2.39
N GLU A 91 -3.79 9.09 -2.11
CA GLU A 91 -3.18 8.11 -1.22
C GLU A 91 -3.49 6.70 -1.71
N ILE A 92 -2.50 5.81 -1.59
CA ILE A 92 -2.61 4.41 -1.96
C ILE A 92 -2.31 3.56 -0.73
N LEU A 93 -3.32 2.88 -0.22
CA LEU A 93 -3.23 1.96 0.91
C LEU A 93 -2.89 0.57 0.39
N ILE A 94 -1.70 0.08 0.74
CA ILE A 94 -1.16 -1.18 0.25
C ILE A 94 -0.50 -1.96 1.39
N LYS A 95 -0.59 -3.28 1.37
CA LYS A 95 0.06 -4.12 2.39
C LYS A 95 1.42 -4.62 1.91
N GLY A 96 2.45 -4.35 2.72
CA GLY A 96 3.83 -4.77 2.50
C GLY A 96 4.70 -3.63 1.94
N LEU A 97 5.81 -3.35 2.64
CA LEU A 97 6.71 -2.24 2.32
C LEU A 97 7.36 -2.36 0.93
N GLU A 98 7.79 -3.58 0.54
CA GLU A 98 8.39 -3.82 -0.78
C GLU A 98 7.44 -3.44 -1.92
N LYS A 99 6.14 -3.73 -1.77
CA LYS A 99 5.11 -3.40 -2.76
C LYS A 99 4.85 -1.89 -2.82
N ALA A 100 4.79 -1.23 -1.66
CA ALA A 100 4.63 0.21 -1.56
C ALA A 100 5.78 0.96 -2.25
N ASN A 101 7.02 0.52 -1.99
CA ASN A 101 8.22 1.11 -2.60
C ASN A 101 8.25 0.90 -4.11
N PHE A 102 7.90 -0.30 -4.58
CA PHE A 102 7.78 -0.58 -6.01
C PHE A 102 6.77 0.37 -6.68
N LEU A 103 5.58 0.51 -6.10
CA LEU A 103 4.53 1.32 -6.73
C LEU A 103 4.84 2.82 -6.70
N ASN A 104 5.43 3.33 -5.61
CA ASN A 104 5.96 4.70 -5.55
C ASN A 104 7.01 4.94 -6.65
N SER A 105 7.90 3.96 -6.90
CA SER A 105 8.92 4.07 -7.95
C SER A 105 8.32 4.13 -9.36
N VAL A 106 7.20 3.44 -9.61
CA VAL A 106 6.49 3.45 -10.90
C VAL A 106 5.72 4.76 -11.10
N LEU A 107 5.09 5.28 -10.03
CA LEU A 107 4.32 6.52 -10.05
C LEU A 107 5.20 7.78 -10.01
N GLY A 108 6.47 7.65 -9.61
CA GLY A 108 7.39 8.78 -9.44
C GLY A 108 7.04 9.71 -8.28
N ARG A 109 6.26 9.23 -7.30
CA ARG A 109 5.79 10.03 -6.15
C ARG A 109 5.50 9.14 -4.93
N ASN A 110 5.66 9.70 -3.74
CA ASN A 110 5.48 8.99 -2.47
C ASN A 110 4.03 9.09 -1.97
N VAL A 111 3.13 8.30 -2.57
CA VAL A 111 1.70 8.27 -2.20
C VAL A 111 1.24 6.93 -1.63
N CYS A 112 2.08 5.90 -1.69
CA CYS A 112 1.77 4.60 -1.12
C CYS A 112 2.07 4.59 0.38
N TYR A 113 1.10 4.13 1.17
CA TYR A 113 1.23 3.91 2.60
C TYR A 113 1.11 2.41 2.91
N ASN A 114 2.12 1.86 3.58
CA ASN A 114 2.07 0.47 4.05
C ASN A 114 1.08 0.36 5.21
N VAL A 115 -0.06 -0.29 4.98
CA VAL A 115 -1.10 -0.46 6.00
C VAL A 115 -0.67 -1.31 7.19
N GLU A 116 0.48 -1.99 7.13
CA GLU A 116 1.07 -2.64 8.32
C GLU A 116 1.44 -1.65 9.41
N ASN A 117 1.71 -0.40 9.03
CA ASN A 117 1.90 0.68 10.00
C ASN A 117 0.61 0.96 10.78
N LEU A 118 -0.57 0.66 10.22
CA LEU A 118 -1.88 0.75 10.87
C LEU A 118 -2.24 -0.53 11.64
N ASP A 119 -1.24 -1.32 12.04
CA ASP A 119 -1.42 -2.62 12.70
C ASP A 119 -2.30 -3.59 11.88
N CYS A 120 -2.26 -3.48 10.55
CA CYS A 120 -3.03 -4.34 9.67
C CYS A 120 -2.71 -5.83 9.92
N PRO A 121 -3.73 -6.66 10.25
CA PRO A 121 -3.53 -8.09 10.39
C PRO A 121 -2.97 -8.73 9.11
N ASN A 122 -2.40 -9.92 9.24
CA ASN A 122 -1.98 -10.67 8.07
C ASN A 122 -3.19 -11.03 7.18
N LEU A 123 -2.96 -11.17 5.86
CA LEU A 123 -4.04 -11.38 4.89
C LEU A 123 -4.81 -12.69 5.13
N ARG A 124 -4.18 -13.72 5.69
CA ARG A 124 -4.85 -14.98 6.04
C ARG A 124 -5.90 -14.74 7.12
N SER A 125 -5.55 -14.02 8.18
CA SER A 125 -6.48 -13.64 9.25
C SER A 125 -7.62 -12.78 8.75
N LEU A 126 -7.36 -11.86 7.81
CA LEU A 126 -8.42 -11.04 7.20
C LEU A 126 -9.36 -11.88 6.32
N LYS A 127 -8.81 -12.81 5.53
CA LYS A 127 -9.59 -13.73 4.67
C LYS A 127 -10.48 -14.65 5.47
N LEU A 128 -10.02 -15.17 6.61
CA LEU A 128 -10.82 -16.04 7.48
C LEU A 128 -12.08 -15.35 8.02
N LYS A 129 -12.06 -14.02 8.13
CA LYS A 129 -13.23 -13.23 8.56
C LYS A 129 -14.26 -13.01 7.45
N LEU A 130 -13.91 -13.27 6.20
CA LEU A 130 -14.83 -13.20 5.07
C LEU A 130 -15.22 -14.62 4.66
N SER A 131 -16.43 -15.04 5.03
CA SER A 131 -17.04 -16.25 4.50
C SER A 131 -17.34 -16.08 2.99
N GLY A 132 -16.99 -17.09 2.19
CA GLY A 132 -17.68 -17.29 0.90
C GLY A 132 -17.07 -16.70 -0.37
N PHE A 133 -15.74 -16.53 -0.48
CA PHE A 133 -15.11 -16.23 -1.78
C PHE A 133 -14.38 -17.46 -2.38
N PRO A 134 -15.09 -18.46 -2.94
CA PRO A 134 -14.44 -19.42 -3.80
C PRO A 134 -14.26 -18.78 -5.19
N THR A 135 -13.05 -18.87 -5.75
CA THR A 135 -12.67 -18.59 -7.18
C THR A 135 -12.16 -17.20 -7.59
N GLU A 136 -11.96 -16.23 -6.68
CA GLU A 136 -11.36 -14.95 -7.09
C GLU A 136 -9.82 -14.98 -7.18
N ASN A 137 -9.25 -14.18 -8.09
CA ASN A 137 -7.80 -13.96 -8.16
C ASN A 137 -7.28 -13.45 -6.81
N VAL A 138 -6.11 -13.93 -6.39
CA VAL A 138 -5.52 -13.60 -5.08
C VAL A 138 -5.37 -12.10 -4.84
N THR A 139 -5.06 -11.31 -5.88
CA THR A 139 -4.90 -9.85 -5.76
C THR A 139 -6.21 -9.15 -5.47
N THR A 140 -7.26 -9.46 -6.22
CA THR A 140 -8.60 -8.89 -6.01
C THR A 140 -9.14 -9.26 -4.63
N LEU A 141 -8.98 -10.52 -4.22
CA LEU A 141 -9.37 -10.95 -2.88
C LEU A 141 -8.59 -10.20 -1.78
N ASN A 142 -7.28 -9.99 -1.98
CA ASN A 142 -6.46 -9.21 -1.05
C ASN A 142 -6.96 -7.76 -0.96
N VAL A 143 -7.26 -7.11 -2.09
CA VAL A 143 -7.82 -5.75 -2.11
C VAL A 143 -9.16 -5.70 -1.38
N LYS A 144 -10.06 -6.66 -1.63
CA LYS A 144 -11.36 -6.74 -0.94
C LYS A 144 -11.21 -6.84 0.58
N VAL A 145 -10.39 -7.78 1.06
CA VAL A 145 -10.24 -7.99 2.51
C VAL A 145 -9.58 -6.79 3.19
N LEU A 146 -8.60 -6.16 2.53
CA LEU A 146 -7.95 -4.95 3.02
C LEU A 146 -8.94 -3.79 3.06
N LYS A 147 -9.72 -3.62 1.99
CA LYS A 147 -10.73 -2.57 1.90
C LYS A 147 -11.81 -2.72 2.96
N SER A 148 -12.33 -3.93 3.20
CA SER A 148 -13.31 -4.17 4.27
C SER A 148 -12.74 -3.81 5.64
N TRP A 149 -11.49 -4.20 5.92
CA TRP A 149 -10.83 -3.84 7.17
C TRP A 149 -10.60 -2.32 7.31
N LEU A 150 -10.15 -1.66 6.24
CA LEU A 150 -9.97 -0.21 6.21
C LEU A 150 -11.30 0.52 6.40
N LYS A 151 -12.39 0.09 5.74
CA LYS A 151 -13.72 0.70 5.90
C LYS A 151 -14.15 0.74 7.37
N ILE A 152 -13.89 -0.32 8.14
CA ILE A 152 -14.16 -0.35 9.59
C ILE A 152 -13.32 0.72 10.30
N ILE A 153 -12.02 0.78 10.04
CA ILE A 153 -11.12 1.76 10.67
C ILE A 153 -11.56 3.19 10.37
N PHE A 154 -11.87 3.51 9.12
CA PHE A 154 -12.28 4.86 8.71
C PHE A 154 -13.69 5.24 9.18
N GLN A 155 -14.61 4.27 9.32
CA GLN A 155 -15.93 4.52 9.92
C GLN A 155 -15.81 5.01 11.37
N HIS A 156 -14.84 4.49 12.12
CA HIS A 156 -14.54 4.90 13.49
C HIS A 156 -13.52 6.05 13.56
N GLY A 157 -13.21 6.73 12.45
CA GLY A 157 -12.12 7.70 12.36
C GLY A 157 -12.20 8.85 13.36
N LEU A 158 -13.40 9.35 13.69
CA LEU A 158 -13.59 10.39 14.71
C LEU A 158 -13.26 9.89 16.12
N GLU A 159 -13.70 8.68 16.45
CA GLU A 159 -13.40 8.04 17.73
C GLU A 159 -11.89 7.77 17.85
N TYR A 160 -11.27 7.25 16.80
CA TYR A 160 -9.82 7.08 16.73
C TYR A 160 -9.07 8.40 16.86
N SER A 161 -9.53 9.47 16.20
CA SER A 161 -8.89 10.79 16.30
C SER A 161 -8.93 11.32 17.73
N ASN A 162 -10.08 11.26 18.40
CA ASN A 162 -10.21 11.70 19.79
C ASN A 162 -9.30 10.88 20.74
N ASN A 163 -9.31 9.55 20.58
CA ASN A 163 -8.47 8.65 21.36
C ASN A 163 -6.96 8.88 21.08
N ALA A 164 -6.60 9.14 19.83
CA ALA A 164 -5.23 9.39 19.42
C ALA A 164 -4.71 10.72 19.98
N ILE A 165 -5.53 11.78 19.96
CA ILE A 165 -5.21 13.07 20.61
C ILE A 165 -5.03 12.86 22.12
N HIS A 166 -5.95 12.13 22.76
CA HIS A 166 -5.83 11.83 24.19
C HIS A 166 -4.53 11.08 24.50
N LYS A 167 -4.18 10.03 23.73
CA LYS A 167 -2.92 9.30 23.91
C LYS A 167 -1.72 10.20 23.64
N PHE A 168 -1.74 11.00 22.58
CA PHE A 168 -0.63 11.89 22.24
C PHE A 168 -0.35 12.91 23.35
N ASN A 169 -1.39 13.43 24.01
CA ASN A 169 -1.25 14.34 25.15
C ASN A 169 -0.72 13.64 26.44
N ASN A 170 -0.88 12.32 26.57
CA ASN A 170 -0.67 11.60 27.83
C ASN A 170 0.38 10.48 27.77
N CYS A 171 0.94 10.19 26.59
CA CYS A 171 1.90 9.10 26.37
C CYS A 171 3.11 9.60 25.57
N ASP A 172 4.24 8.92 25.73
CA ASP A 172 5.40 9.14 24.86
C ASP A 172 4.99 8.93 23.40
N PHE A 173 5.37 9.86 22.51
CA PHE A 173 5.09 9.75 21.06
C PHE A 173 5.54 8.40 20.46
N LEU A 174 6.64 7.83 20.99
CA LEU A 174 7.15 6.53 20.55
C LEU A 174 6.19 5.37 20.81
N ARG A 175 5.23 5.52 21.74
CA ARG A 175 4.21 4.52 22.09
C ARG A 175 2.92 4.65 21.29
N LEU A 176 2.79 5.68 20.46
CA LEU A 176 1.62 5.81 19.59
C LEU A 176 1.64 4.71 18.52
N SER A 177 0.49 4.04 18.36
CA SER A 177 0.29 3.12 17.25
C SER A 177 0.24 3.91 15.93
N GLY A 178 0.45 3.25 14.78
CA GLY A 178 0.31 3.99 13.53
C GLY A 178 -1.14 4.33 13.19
N VAL A 179 -2.13 3.63 13.75
CA VAL A 179 -3.53 4.09 13.71
C VAL A 179 -3.67 5.43 14.44
N ASP A 180 -3.07 5.56 15.63
CA ASP A 180 -3.08 6.83 16.35
C ASP A 180 -2.45 7.93 15.48
N LEU A 181 -1.24 7.70 14.96
CA LEU A 181 -0.54 8.67 14.11
C LEU A 181 -1.30 9.03 12.82
N TYR A 182 -2.08 8.11 12.27
CA TYR A 182 -2.88 8.35 11.08
C TYR A 182 -4.05 9.30 11.33
N PHE A 183 -4.65 9.23 12.52
CA PHE A 183 -5.84 10.01 12.87
C PHE A 183 -5.57 11.25 13.73
N ILE A 184 -4.32 11.50 14.14
CA ILE A 184 -3.98 12.79 14.79
C ILE A 184 -4.07 13.91 13.74
N PRO A 185 -4.89 14.95 13.98
CA PRO A 185 -4.97 16.08 13.06
C PRO A 185 -3.64 16.81 12.93
N LEU A 186 -3.28 17.22 11.71
CA LEU A 186 -2.06 17.99 11.44
C LEU A 186 -1.97 19.25 12.31
N SER A 187 -3.08 19.94 12.54
CA SER A 187 -3.13 21.14 13.40
C SER A 187 -2.72 20.85 14.85
N VAL A 188 -3.00 19.64 15.36
CA VAL A 188 -2.57 19.20 16.70
C VAL A 188 -1.06 18.94 16.71
N LEU A 189 -0.54 18.23 15.70
CA LEU A 189 0.91 17.98 15.56
C LEU A 189 1.70 19.29 15.48
N LEU A 190 1.29 20.21 14.61
CA LEU A 190 1.99 21.48 14.40
C LEU A 190 1.93 22.40 15.61
N LYS A 191 0.88 22.30 16.44
CA LYS A 191 0.75 23.10 17.67
C LYS A 191 1.62 22.57 18.81
N GLN A 192 1.85 21.25 18.87
CA GLN A 192 2.43 20.59 20.04
C GLN A 192 3.86 20.07 19.83
N CYS A 193 4.28 19.82 18.59
CA CYS A 193 5.64 19.37 18.29
C CYS A 193 6.49 20.52 17.73
N CYS A 194 7.77 20.56 18.13
CA CYS A 194 8.73 21.43 17.47
C CYS A 194 9.12 20.89 16.06
N PRO A 195 9.56 21.75 15.14
CA PRO A 195 9.98 21.35 13.79
C PRO A 195 11.03 20.24 13.75
N GLN A 196 12.05 20.29 14.62
CA GLN A 196 13.11 19.29 14.67
C GLN A 196 12.57 17.90 14.99
N PHE A 197 11.60 17.83 15.91
CA PHE A 197 10.94 16.59 16.28
C PHE A 197 10.13 16.02 15.11
N LEU A 198 9.31 16.85 14.47
CA LEU A 198 8.51 16.45 13.31
C LEU A 198 9.38 15.95 12.15
N LYS A 199 10.54 16.60 11.93
CA LYS A 199 11.53 16.17 10.93
C LYS A 199 12.15 14.82 11.29
N GLN A 200 12.60 14.66 12.52
CA GLN A 200 13.23 13.43 13.02
C GLN A 200 12.31 12.21 12.88
N PHE A 201 11.01 12.40 13.14
CA PHE A 201 10.02 11.32 13.11
C PHE A 201 9.13 11.30 11.87
N SER A 202 9.47 12.08 10.84
CA SER A 202 8.72 12.18 9.57
C SER A 202 8.38 10.82 8.95
N TYR A 203 9.31 9.87 9.03
CA TYR A 203 9.17 8.51 8.51
C TYR A 203 8.04 7.69 9.15
N LYS A 204 7.53 8.08 10.33
CA LYS A 204 6.40 7.41 10.99
C LYS A 204 5.03 7.91 10.52
N PHE A 205 4.96 9.13 9.99
CA PHE A 205 3.69 9.74 9.61
C PHE A 205 3.19 9.22 8.25
N PRO A 206 1.86 9.18 8.04
CA PRO A 206 1.30 8.82 6.75
C PRO A 206 1.62 9.88 5.67
N PRO A 207 1.65 9.48 4.37
CA PRO A 207 1.97 10.37 3.27
C PRO A 207 1.09 11.61 3.20
N HIS A 208 -0.19 11.55 3.57
CA HIS A 208 -1.06 12.72 3.53
C HIS A 208 -0.68 13.79 4.57
N ILE A 209 0.01 13.41 5.67
CA ILE A 209 0.60 14.35 6.63
C ILE A 209 1.95 14.84 6.10
N VAL A 210 2.81 13.91 5.69
CA VAL A 210 4.17 14.25 5.25
C VAL A 210 4.16 15.14 4.02
N ASN A 211 3.27 14.89 3.06
CA ASN A 211 3.17 15.66 1.82
C ASN A 211 2.31 16.93 1.95
N ASP A 212 1.81 17.27 3.14
CA ASP A 212 1.07 18.52 3.33
C ASP A 212 2.03 19.72 3.26
N ASP A 213 1.67 20.74 2.47
CA ASP A 213 2.48 21.94 2.27
C ASP A 213 2.81 22.65 3.59
N THR A 214 1.88 22.64 4.54
CA THR A 214 2.06 23.26 5.87
C THR A 214 3.06 22.46 6.70
N PHE A 215 2.99 21.13 6.63
CA PHE A 215 3.94 20.26 7.31
C PHE A 215 5.36 20.43 6.74
N GLN A 216 5.51 20.44 5.41
CA GLN A 216 6.80 20.63 4.74
C GLN A 216 7.41 22.00 5.10
N LYS A 217 6.65 23.08 4.99
CA LYS A 217 7.09 24.43 5.41
C LYS A 217 7.54 24.46 6.87
N CYS A 218 6.87 23.73 7.76
CA CYS A 218 7.24 23.66 9.17
C CYS A 218 8.62 23.01 9.37
N ILE A 219 8.89 21.86 8.73
CA ILE A 219 10.14 21.11 8.95
C ILE A 219 11.34 21.62 8.13
N ASP A 220 11.09 22.39 7.06
CA ASP A 220 12.12 23.03 6.26
C ASP A 220 12.58 24.37 6.86
N TYR A 221 11.76 25.00 7.69
CA TYR A 221 12.11 26.21 8.44
C TYR A 221 12.95 25.91 9.69
N ILE A 222 14.08 25.23 9.49
CA ILE A 222 15.09 25.01 10.52
C ILE A 222 16.37 25.70 10.05
N PRO A 223 16.77 26.83 10.67
CA PRO A 223 18.06 27.48 10.37
C PRO A 223 19.25 26.57 10.70
#